data_AF-A0A345PN26-F1
#
_entry.id   AF-A0A345PN26-F1
#
_cell.length_a   1.000
_cell.length_b   1.000
_cell.length_c   1.000
_cell.angle_alpha   90.00
_cell.angle_beta   90.00
_cell.angle_gamma   90.00
#
_symmetry.space_group_name_H-M   'P 1'
#
loop_
_entity.id
_entity.type
_entity.pdbx_description
1 polymer ?
#
loop_
_entity_poly.entity_id
_entity_poly.type
_entity_poly.pdbx_seq_one_letter_code
_entity_poly.pdbx_strand_id
1 'polypeptide(L)'
;MNSTKIHIMLRTIRIKNIYPLLFIGVTHLGCSSSYRYQMETGDTSVQSSSKKEGEHSVPQRGTNTQLDEKIKKFLDKEDFEKGSPVTNEELDLVINKLGRTVDMFNMSSIDKEYKAFLNKYGSIDGGGFEIYGPTVHTGDNEKRIQYISSIQRGFENRCRTSKMKAAQIKSCWLIAGIDQGDEYYINLSGKKKENIYSISPDGKSKLFAKDFLEFLDKFFESYERKFEEETYQGEVYQEEGSDSD
;
A
#
# COMPACT_ATOMS: atom_id res chain seq x y z
N MET A 1 18.28 56.71 31.11
CA MET A 1 18.68 55.33 31.45
C MET A 1 17.57 54.70 32.26
N ASN A 2 16.78 53.81 31.66
CA ASN A 2 15.87 52.91 32.37
C ASN A 2 15.81 51.62 31.54
N SER A 3 16.51 50.59 32.01
CA SER A 3 16.53 49.26 31.42
C SER A 3 15.69 48.34 32.30
N THR A 4 14.51 47.99 31.82
CA THR A 4 13.62 47.02 32.44
C THR A 4 14.15 45.62 32.16
N LYS A 5 14.76 44.99 33.16
CA LYS A 5 15.15 43.58 33.12
C LYS A 5 13.88 42.71 33.16
N ILE A 6 13.53 42.11 32.03
CA ILE A 6 12.53 41.05 31.96
C ILE A 6 13.21 39.74 32.40
N HIS A 7 12.91 39.30 33.63
CA HIS A 7 13.20 37.93 34.07
C HIS A 7 12.17 36.98 33.45
N ILE A 8 12.48 36.43 32.28
CA ILE A 8 11.78 35.25 31.76
C ILE A 8 12.30 34.04 32.52
N MET A 9 11.46 33.51 33.41
CA MET A 9 11.64 32.22 34.06
C MET A 9 11.62 31.12 32.99
N LEU A 10 12.80 30.71 32.53
CA LEU A 10 13.02 29.49 31.75
C LEU A 10 12.76 28.27 32.65
N ARG A 11 11.50 27.89 32.82
CA ARG A 11 11.13 26.53 33.26
C ARG A 11 11.07 25.62 32.04
N THR A 12 12.22 25.00 31.76
CA THR A 12 12.38 23.62 31.31
C THR A 12 11.32 23.09 30.34
N ILE A 13 11.42 23.48 29.08
CA ILE A 13 10.80 22.75 27.97
C ILE A 13 11.62 21.47 27.77
N ARG A 14 11.06 20.32 28.18
CA ARG A 14 11.57 18.99 27.82
C ARG A 14 11.44 18.83 26.30
N ILE A 15 12.55 18.97 25.59
CA ILE A 15 12.69 18.65 24.18
C ILE A 15 12.74 17.13 24.04
N LYS A 16 11.62 16.51 23.67
CA LYS A 16 11.54 15.16 23.10
C LYS A 16 10.42 15.14 22.06
N ASN A 17 10.71 15.61 20.84
CA ASN A 17 10.04 15.30 19.56
C ASN A 17 10.38 16.36 18.50
N ILE A 18 11.62 16.37 18.02
CA ILE A 18 12.05 17.19 16.86
C ILE A 18 12.04 16.37 15.55
N TYR A 19 11.78 15.06 15.61
CA TYR A 19 11.89 14.17 14.45
C TYR A 19 10.88 14.36 13.32
N PRO A 20 9.65 14.92 13.48
CA PRO A 20 8.76 15.06 12.32
C PRO A 20 9.05 16.31 11.47
N LEU A 21 9.90 17.24 11.93
CA LEU A 21 10.22 18.49 11.22
C LEU A 21 11.47 18.38 10.31
N LEU A 22 12.32 17.36 10.52
CA LEU A 22 13.53 17.16 9.71
C LEU A 22 13.28 16.42 8.38
N PHE A 23 12.12 15.80 8.18
CA PHE A 23 11.80 15.07 6.94
C PHE A 23 11.32 15.96 5.78
N ILE A 24 10.99 17.23 6.04
CA ILE A 24 10.53 18.18 5.01
C ILE A 24 11.73 18.78 4.23
N GLY A 25 12.97 18.52 4.66
CA GLY A 25 14.18 19.09 4.07
C GLY A 25 14.90 18.24 3.00
N VAL A 26 14.44 17.01 2.70
CA VAL A 26 15.20 16.10 1.79
C VAL A 26 14.58 16.01 0.38
N THR A 27 13.42 16.61 0.11
CA THR A 27 12.76 16.51 -1.20
C THR A 27 13.25 17.52 -2.26
N HIS A 28 14.44 18.10 -2.13
CA HIS A 28 14.92 19.13 -3.06
C HIS A 28 16.29 18.91 -3.72
N LEU A 29 16.87 17.71 -3.67
CA LEU A 29 18.04 17.38 -4.50
C LEU A 29 17.95 15.93 -4.99
N GLY A 30 17.58 15.74 -6.26
CA GLY A 30 17.54 14.45 -6.92
C GLY A 30 17.13 14.61 -8.38
N CYS A 31 18.12 14.66 -9.24
CA CYS A 31 18.05 15.08 -10.63
C CYS A 31 17.11 14.26 -11.52
N SER A 32 16.47 14.99 -12.44
CA SER A 32 15.93 14.55 -13.72
C SER A 32 16.73 13.42 -14.39
N SER A 33 16.08 12.29 -14.64
CA SER A 33 16.36 11.42 -15.78
C SER A 33 15.03 11.11 -16.47
N SER A 34 14.87 11.63 -17.69
CA SER A 34 13.70 11.40 -18.53
C SER A 34 13.85 10.07 -19.26
N TYR A 35 12.98 9.10 -18.99
CA TYR A 35 12.66 8.07 -19.97
C TYR A 35 11.20 8.21 -20.41
N ARG A 36 11.05 8.73 -21.63
CA ARG A 36 9.80 8.82 -22.38
C ARG A 36 9.58 7.47 -23.05
N TYR A 37 8.55 6.72 -22.66
CA TYR A 37 7.99 5.67 -23.51
C TYR A 37 6.65 6.13 -24.05
N GLN A 38 6.61 6.38 -25.36
CA GLN A 38 5.39 6.40 -26.16
C GLN A 38 5.11 4.95 -26.56
N MET A 39 3.88 4.47 -26.33
CA MET A 39 3.35 3.34 -27.09
C MET A 39 2.28 3.87 -28.04
N GLU A 40 2.56 3.74 -29.33
CA GLU A 40 1.61 3.93 -30.41
C GLU A 40 0.54 2.83 -30.37
N THR A 41 -0.69 3.26 -30.55
CA THR A 41 -1.85 2.46 -30.93
C THR A 41 -1.62 1.78 -32.27
N GLY A 42 -1.86 0.46 -32.32
CA GLY A 42 -1.98 -0.31 -33.56
C GLY A 42 -2.89 -1.51 -33.37
N ASP A 43 -4.17 -1.33 -33.71
CA ASP A 43 -5.10 -2.43 -33.96
C ASP A 43 -4.67 -3.21 -35.20
N THR A 44 -4.67 -4.54 -35.15
CA THR A 44 -5.35 -5.37 -36.16
C THR A 44 -5.47 -6.83 -35.74
N SER A 45 -6.67 -7.34 -36.03
CA SER A 45 -7.22 -8.68 -35.80
C SER A 45 -6.48 -9.81 -36.51
N VAL A 46 -6.43 -11.00 -35.89
CA VAL A 46 -6.66 -12.28 -36.58
C VAL A 46 -7.33 -13.29 -35.63
N GLN A 47 -8.50 -13.80 -36.05
CA GLN A 47 -9.21 -14.96 -35.49
C GLN A 47 -8.41 -16.26 -35.68
N SER A 48 -8.44 -17.16 -34.70
CA SER A 48 -8.60 -18.59 -34.99
C SER A 48 -9.16 -19.37 -33.79
N SER A 49 -10.11 -20.24 -34.11
CA SER A 49 -10.87 -21.11 -33.20
C SER A 49 -10.19 -22.46 -32.98
N SER A 50 -10.27 -23.00 -31.76
CA SER A 50 -10.25 -24.45 -31.54
C SER A 50 -10.82 -24.79 -30.18
N LYS A 51 -12.03 -25.38 -30.18
CA LYS A 51 -12.68 -26.03 -29.03
C LYS A 51 -11.79 -27.14 -28.45
N LYS A 52 -11.57 -27.12 -27.13
CA LYS A 52 -11.52 -28.34 -26.32
C LYS A 52 -12.29 -28.12 -25.03
N GLU A 53 -13.40 -28.84 -24.92
CA GLU A 53 -14.10 -29.11 -23.67
C GLU A 53 -13.16 -29.93 -22.78
N GLY A 54 -12.84 -29.36 -21.63
CA GLY A 54 -12.17 -30.04 -20.52
C GLY A 54 -12.92 -29.63 -19.27
N GLU A 55 -13.83 -30.50 -18.84
CA GLU A 55 -14.49 -30.41 -17.54
C GLU A 55 -13.43 -30.47 -16.44
N HIS A 56 -13.03 -29.31 -15.93
CA HIS A 56 -12.34 -29.22 -14.66
C HIS A 56 -13.27 -28.58 -13.64
N SER A 57 -13.96 -29.47 -12.94
CA SER A 57 -14.35 -29.38 -11.54
C SER A 57 -14.20 -27.99 -10.92
N VAL A 58 -15.32 -27.29 -10.80
CA VAL A 58 -15.50 -26.12 -9.93
C VAL A 58 -15.11 -26.53 -8.51
N PRO A 59 -14.04 -25.98 -7.90
CA PRO A 59 -13.87 -26.07 -6.46
C PRO A 59 -14.78 -25.01 -5.86
N GLN A 60 -16.00 -25.44 -5.54
CA GLN A 60 -16.88 -24.66 -4.69
C GLN A 60 -16.30 -24.71 -3.26
N ARG A 61 -15.95 -23.54 -2.73
CA ARG A 61 -15.67 -23.24 -1.30
C ARG A 61 -14.22 -23.50 -0.83
N GLY A 62 -13.32 -22.55 -1.11
CA GLY A 62 -11.94 -22.52 -0.60
C GLY A 62 -11.38 -21.11 -0.33
N THR A 63 -12.21 -20.14 0.06
CA THR A 63 -11.79 -18.71 0.10
C THR A 63 -10.73 -18.43 1.18
N ASN A 64 -10.80 -19.06 2.35
CA ASN A 64 -9.78 -18.87 3.40
C ASN A 64 -8.49 -19.65 3.11
N THR A 65 -8.58 -20.85 2.53
CA THR A 65 -7.42 -21.68 2.24
C THR A 65 -6.55 -21.04 1.15
N GLN A 66 -7.18 -20.53 0.09
CA GLN A 66 -6.49 -19.89 -1.02
C GLN A 66 -5.77 -18.60 -0.60
N LEU A 67 -6.39 -17.78 0.27
CA LEU A 67 -5.74 -16.61 0.85
C LEU A 67 -4.49 -17.02 1.65
N ASP A 68 -4.62 -18.02 2.52
CA ASP A 68 -3.54 -18.48 3.38
C ASP A 68 -2.33 -18.98 2.59
N GLU A 69 -2.59 -19.76 1.54
CA GLU A 69 -1.57 -20.31 0.65
C GLU A 69 -0.79 -19.21 -0.07
N LYS A 70 -1.49 -18.21 -0.65
CA LYS A 70 -0.85 -17.08 -1.34
C LYS A 70 0.05 -16.29 -0.40
N ILE A 71 -0.47 -15.95 0.79
CA ILE A 71 0.30 -15.16 1.76
C ILE A 71 1.50 -15.94 2.30
N LYS A 72 1.33 -17.22 2.66
CA LYS A 72 2.45 -18.04 3.17
C LYS A 72 3.55 -18.20 2.13
N LYS A 73 3.21 -18.52 0.88
CA LYS A 73 4.18 -18.59 -0.22
C LYS A 73 5.02 -17.32 -0.34
N PHE A 74 4.39 -16.16 -0.12
CA PHE A 74 5.09 -14.88 -0.19
C PHE A 74 5.93 -14.59 1.05
N LEU A 75 5.44 -14.93 2.25
CA LEU A 75 6.17 -14.81 3.52
C LEU A 75 7.34 -15.79 3.67
N ASP A 76 7.36 -16.88 2.90
CA ASP A 76 8.49 -17.82 2.88
C ASP A 76 9.76 -17.23 2.22
N LYS A 77 9.66 -16.03 1.61
CA LYS A 77 10.80 -15.28 1.06
C LYS A 77 11.53 -14.52 2.17
N GLU A 78 12.87 -14.46 2.13
CA GLU A 78 13.71 -13.96 3.24
C GLU A 78 13.45 -12.49 3.63
N ASP A 79 12.94 -11.67 2.71
CA ASP A 79 12.80 -10.23 2.92
C ASP A 79 11.50 -9.80 3.60
N PHE A 80 10.58 -10.72 3.91
CA PHE A 80 9.22 -10.36 4.34
C PHE A 80 8.90 -10.74 5.77
N GLU A 81 8.33 -9.77 6.48
CA GLU A 81 7.79 -9.94 7.80
C GLU A 81 6.29 -9.65 7.83
N LYS A 82 5.57 -10.38 8.67
CA LYS A 82 4.17 -10.10 8.95
C LYS A 82 4.04 -9.18 10.16
N GLY A 83 3.00 -8.36 10.17
CA GLY A 83 2.66 -7.51 11.30
C GLY A 83 1.80 -8.19 12.36
N SER A 84 1.12 -7.33 13.12
CA SER A 84 0.21 -7.72 14.20
C SER A 84 -1.22 -7.88 13.72
N PRO A 85 -1.88 -9.01 14.02
CA PRO A 85 -3.30 -9.18 13.79
C PRO A 85 -4.12 -7.98 14.30
N VAL A 86 -5.18 -7.64 13.56
CA VAL A 86 -6.13 -6.58 13.92
C VAL A 86 -7.50 -7.21 14.07
N THR A 87 -8.24 -6.83 15.11
CA THR A 87 -9.62 -7.31 15.29
C THR A 87 -10.61 -6.44 14.52
N ASN A 88 -11.81 -6.96 14.26
CA ASN A 88 -12.86 -6.16 13.61
C ASN A 88 -13.26 -4.96 14.47
N GLU A 89 -13.29 -5.13 15.80
CA GLU A 89 -13.58 -4.07 16.77
C GLU A 89 -12.55 -2.93 16.68
N GLU A 90 -11.28 -3.26 16.48
CA GLU A 90 -10.23 -2.26 16.30
C GLU A 90 -10.36 -1.52 14.97
N LEU A 91 -10.73 -2.22 13.90
CA LEU A 91 -11.00 -1.57 12.62
C LEU A 91 -12.21 -0.62 12.72
N ASP A 92 -13.27 -1.01 13.44
CA ASP A 92 -14.40 -0.12 13.73
C ASP A 92 -13.97 1.15 14.49
N LEU A 93 -13.08 1.00 15.48
CA LEU A 93 -12.52 2.13 16.21
C LEU A 93 -11.67 3.03 15.32
N VAL A 94 -10.91 2.47 14.37
CA VAL A 94 -10.18 3.26 13.36
C VAL A 94 -11.15 4.07 12.50
N ILE A 95 -12.22 3.45 12.00
CA ILE A 95 -13.24 4.13 11.18
C ILE A 95 -13.86 5.31 11.94
N ASN A 96 -14.25 5.07 13.19
CA ASN A 96 -14.79 6.10 14.07
C ASN A 96 -13.78 7.24 14.32
N LYS A 97 -12.51 6.90 14.57
CA LYS A 97 -11.43 7.87 14.82
C LYS A 97 -11.07 8.73 13.60
N LEU A 98 -11.29 8.21 12.39
CA LEU A 98 -11.15 8.97 11.15
C LEU A 98 -12.32 9.94 10.92
N GLY A 99 -13.35 9.93 11.78
CA GLY A 99 -14.53 10.79 11.65
C GLY A 99 -15.37 10.46 10.42
N ARG A 100 -15.29 9.21 9.95
CA ARG A 100 -16.10 8.71 8.85
C ARG A 100 -17.45 8.30 9.43
N THR A 101 -18.53 8.95 8.99
CA THR A 101 -19.87 8.63 9.49
C THR A 101 -20.29 7.23 9.02
N VAL A 102 -21.11 6.55 9.82
CA VAL A 102 -21.67 5.22 9.51
C VAL A 102 -22.36 5.20 8.13
N ASP A 103 -22.93 6.34 7.72
CA ASP A 103 -23.60 6.52 6.43
C ASP A 103 -22.64 6.61 5.22
N MET A 104 -21.39 6.99 5.44
CA MET A 104 -20.37 7.08 4.37
C MET A 104 -19.57 5.79 4.24
N PHE A 105 -19.35 5.08 5.35
CA PHE A 105 -18.49 3.91 5.41
C PHE A 105 -18.84 3.05 6.62
N ASN A 106 -19.12 1.77 6.39
CA ASN A 106 -19.30 0.79 7.45
C ASN A 106 -18.32 -0.39 7.28
N MET A 107 -18.05 -1.13 8.35
CA MET A 107 -17.13 -2.28 8.35
C MET A 107 -17.51 -3.38 7.34
N SER A 108 -18.81 -3.48 7.04
CA SER A 108 -19.31 -4.41 6.03
C SER A 108 -18.91 -4.02 4.60
N SER A 109 -18.47 -2.77 4.38
CA SER A 109 -18.00 -2.27 3.09
C SER A 109 -16.55 -2.65 2.78
N ILE A 110 -15.77 -3.07 3.78
CA ILE A 110 -14.43 -3.60 3.54
C ILE A 110 -14.56 -5.04 3.02
N ASP A 111 -13.79 -5.33 1.98
CA ASP A 111 -13.62 -6.65 1.40
C ASP A 111 -13.36 -7.73 2.48
N LYS A 112 -14.02 -8.87 2.35
CA LYS A 112 -14.00 -9.93 3.38
C LYS A 112 -12.65 -10.64 3.43
N GLU A 113 -11.98 -10.83 2.29
CA GLU A 113 -10.65 -11.42 2.20
C GLU A 113 -9.60 -10.46 2.78
N TYR A 114 -9.69 -9.16 2.52
CA TYR A 114 -8.79 -8.18 3.13
C TYR A 114 -8.95 -8.12 4.66
N LYS A 115 -10.20 -8.20 5.18
CA LYS A 115 -10.42 -8.35 6.63
C LYS A 115 -9.80 -9.63 7.18
N ALA A 116 -9.99 -10.76 6.49
CA ALA A 116 -9.38 -12.03 6.90
C ALA A 116 -7.85 -11.94 6.94
N PHE A 117 -7.26 -11.23 5.98
CA PHE A 117 -5.83 -10.92 5.96
C PHE A 117 -5.40 -10.11 7.19
N LEU A 118 -6.03 -8.96 7.46
CA LEU A 118 -5.71 -8.12 8.62
C LEU A 118 -5.87 -8.88 9.95
N ASN A 119 -6.91 -9.71 10.06
CA ASN A 119 -7.21 -10.50 11.26
C ASN A 119 -6.20 -11.61 11.54
N LYS A 120 -5.44 -12.05 10.54
CA LYS A 120 -4.48 -13.16 10.68
C LYS A 120 -3.03 -12.74 10.59
N TYR A 121 -2.72 -11.84 9.65
CA TYR A 121 -1.36 -11.41 9.32
C TYR A 121 -1.08 -9.99 9.75
N GLY A 122 -2.12 -9.14 9.87
CA GLY A 122 -1.95 -7.75 10.26
C GLY A 122 -1.44 -6.88 9.13
N SER A 123 -0.19 -7.08 8.74
CA SER A 123 0.47 -6.42 7.62
C SER A 123 1.47 -7.37 6.98
N ILE A 124 2.02 -6.97 5.83
CA ILE A 124 3.24 -7.54 5.27
C ILE A 124 4.17 -6.36 4.96
N ASP A 125 5.42 -6.46 5.35
CA ASP A 125 6.45 -5.46 5.06
C ASP A 125 7.74 -6.18 4.63
N GLY A 126 8.37 -5.73 3.55
CA GLY A 126 9.57 -6.37 3.01
C GLY A 126 9.90 -6.02 1.57
N GLY A 127 11.18 -6.04 1.20
CA GLY A 127 11.62 -5.90 -0.20
C GLY A 127 11.11 -4.66 -0.96
N GLY A 128 10.73 -3.59 -0.24
CA GLY A 128 10.10 -2.39 -0.83
C GLY A 128 8.63 -2.58 -1.22
N PHE A 129 7.96 -3.60 -0.70
CA PHE A 129 6.53 -3.87 -0.87
C PHE A 129 5.86 -3.95 0.51
N GLU A 130 4.76 -3.21 0.67
CA GLU A 130 4.04 -3.18 1.93
C GLU A 130 2.55 -3.44 1.68
N ILE A 131 1.94 -4.36 2.43
CA ILE A 131 0.49 -4.43 2.62
C ILE A 131 0.19 -3.85 3.99
N TYR A 132 -0.44 -2.68 3.99
CA TYR A 132 -0.58 -1.84 5.17
C TYR A 132 -1.46 -2.48 6.26
N GLY A 133 -0.91 -2.43 7.47
CA GLY A 133 -1.52 -2.75 8.75
C GLY A 133 -0.49 -2.52 9.85
N PRO A 134 -0.75 -2.88 11.12
CA PRO A 134 0.19 -2.58 12.19
C PRO A 134 1.44 -3.46 12.10
N THR A 135 2.57 -2.84 11.77
CA THR A 135 3.88 -3.51 11.60
C THR A 135 4.50 -3.95 12.93
N VAL A 136 4.25 -3.23 14.02
CA VAL A 136 4.83 -3.55 15.34
C VAL A 136 3.96 -4.54 16.11
N HIS A 137 4.56 -5.62 16.59
CA HIS A 137 4.02 -6.49 17.65
C HIS A 137 3.82 -5.72 18.95
N THR A 138 2.66 -5.08 19.08
CA THR A 138 2.26 -4.39 20.30
C THR A 138 0.90 -4.90 20.78
N GLY A 139 0.86 -5.35 22.04
CA GLY A 139 -0.38 -5.68 22.74
C GLY A 139 -1.23 -4.45 23.10
N ASP A 140 -0.78 -3.25 22.73
CA ASP A 140 -1.48 -1.99 22.97
C ASP A 140 -2.42 -1.68 21.79
N ASN A 141 -3.70 -1.94 22.00
CA ASN A 141 -4.76 -1.70 21.02
C ASN A 141 -4.81 -0.22 20.58
N GLU A 142 -4.55 0.71 21.50
CA GLU A 142 -4.63 2.12 21.18
C GLU A 142 -3.53 2.53 20.21
N LYS A 143 -2.32 2.00 20.39
CA LYS A 143 -1.21 2.22 19.44
C LYS A 143 -1.51 1.65 18.06
N ARG A 144 -2.09 0.44 17.96
CA ARG A 144 -2.48 -0.14 16.66
C ARG A 144 -3.53 0.73 15.97
N ILE A 145 -4.57 1.15 16.69
CA ILE A 145 -5.60 2.06 16.16
C ILE A 145 -5.00 3.40 15.71
N GLN A 146 -4.11 3.99 16.53
CA GLN A 146 -3.42 5.24 16.20
C GLN A 146 -2.55 5.09 14.94
N TYR A 147 -1.84 3.98 14.81
CA TYR A 147 -0.96 3.71 13.68
C TYR A 147 -1.73 3.60 12.37
N ILE A 148 -2.75 2.72 12.31
CA ILE A 148 -3.59 2.56 11.12
C ILE A 148 -4.27 3.89 10.77
N SER A 149 -4.81 4.60 11.76
CA SER A 149 -5.44 5.91 11.54
C SER A 149 -4.46 6.93 10.94
N SER A 150 -3.19 6.88 11.34
CA SER A 150 -2.15 7.80 10.86
C SER A 150 -1.78 7.49 9.41
N ILE A 151 -1.66 6.22 9.04
CA ILE A 151 -1.45 5.78 7.65
C ILE A 151 -2.58 6.32 6.76
N GLN A 152 -3.84 6.06 7.15
CA GLN A 152 -4.99 6.47 6.36
C GLN A 152 -5.07 8.00 6.22
N ARG A 153 -4.80 8.77 7.28
CA ARG A 153 -4.73 10.25 7.19
C ARG A 153 -3.59 10.73 6.31
N GLY A 154 -2.43 10.08 6.37
CA GLY A 154 -1.29 10.36 5.50
C GLY A 154 -1.67 10.20 4.03
N PHE A 155 -2.34 9.10 3.70
CA PHE A 155 -2.85 8.86 2.35
C PHE A 155 -3.92 9.86 1.92
N GLU A 156 -4.87 10.20 2.80
CA GLU A 156 -5.86 11.25 2.50
C GLU A 156 -5.18 12.58 2.16
N ASN A 157 -4.12 12.95 2.88
CA ASN A 157 -3.35 14.16 2.61
C ASN A 157 -2.66 14.11 1.24
N ARG A 158 -2.03 12.97 0.88
CA ARG A 158 -1.45 12.77 -0.45
C ARG A 158 -2.50 12.88 -1.55
N CYS A 159 -3.66 12.24 -1.39
CA CYS A 159 -4.77 12.34 -2.34
C CYS A 159 -5.25 13.78 -2.54
N ARG A 160 -5.25 14.62 -1.49
CA ARG A 160 -5.59 16.05 -1.59
C ARG A 160 -4.58 16.80 -2.45
N THR A 161 -3.29 16.56 -2.24
CA THR A 161 -2.19 17.15 -3.03
C THR A 161 -2.31 16.78 -4.51
N SER A 162 -2.72 15.54 -4.80
CA SER A 162 -2.98 15.03 -6.16
C SER A 162 -4.32 15.49 -6.77
N LYS A 163 -5.00 16.47 -6.15
CA LYS A 163 -6.25 17.08 -6.64
C LYS A 163 -7.46 16.12 -6.72
N MET A 164 -7.46 15.02 -5.96
CA MET A 164 -8.65 14.17 -5.83
C MET A 164 -9.78 14.94 -5.13
N LYS A 165 -11.05 14.73 -5.53
CA LYS A 165 -12.18 15.44 -4.93
C LYS A 165 -12.36 15.03 -3.47
N ALA A 166 -12.57 15.99 -2.56
CA ALA A 166 -12.71 15.74 -1.13
C ALA A 166 -13.76 14.66 -0.76
N ALA A 167 -14.86 14.59 -1.52
CA ALA A 167 -15.89 13.58 -1.34
C ALA A 167 -15.41 12.15 -1.66
N GLN A 168 -14.49 12.00 -2.63
CA GLN A 168 -13.87 10.73 -2.99
C GLN A 168 -12.79 10.33 -1.99
N ILE A 169 -11.99 11.29 -1.50
CA ILE A 169 -10.87 11.01 -0.58
C ILE A 169 -11.34 10.29 0.69
N LYS A 170 -12.47 10.70 1.26
CA LYS A 170 -13.01 10.12 2.50
C LYS A 170 -13.44 8.66 2.35
N SER A 171 -13.68 8.19 1.13
CA SER A 171 -14.07 6.81 0.85
C SER A 171 -12.92 5.93 0.38
N CYS A 172 -11.73 6.50 0.18
CA CYS A 172 -10.54 5.74 -0.11
C CYS A 172 -9.99 5.10 1.18
N TRP A 173 -9.56 3.85 1.05
CA TRP A 173 -8.87 3.10 2.10
C TRP A 173 -7.60 2.50 1.54
N LEU A 174 -6.46 3.00 2.00
CA LEU A 174 -5.15 2.52 1.59
C LEU A 174 -4.93 1.09 2.09
N ILE A 175 -4.47 0.20 1.21
CA ILE A 175 -4.23 -1.21 1.52
C ILE A 175 -2.80 -1.68 1.26
N ALA A 176 -2.09 -1.09 0.30
CA ALA A 176 -0.71 -1.47 0.01
C ALA A 176 0.07 -0.35 -0.69
N GLY A 177 1.38 -0.50 -0.77
CA GLY A 177 2.27 0.40 -1.49
C GLY A 177 3.55 -0.30 -1.94
N ILE A 178 4.17 0.25 -2.98
CA ILE A 178 5.52 -0.12 -3.42
C ILE A 178 6.42 1.09 -3.18
N ASP A 179 7.63 0.89 -2.65
CA ASP A 179 8.57 1.97 -2.40
C ASP A 179 8.84 2.75 -3.69
N GLN A 180 8.70 4.07 -3.60
CA GLN A 180 8.77 5.02 -4.72
C GLN A 180 7.80 4.74 -5.90
N GLY A 181 6.85 3.81 -5.72
CA GLY A 181 5.96 3.32 -6.76
C GLY A 181 4.49 3.70 -6.56
N ASP A 182 3.62 2.86 -7.10
CA ASP A 182 2.16 2.99 -6.96
C ASP A 182 1.72 2.67 -5.51
N GLU A 183 0.73 3.41 -5.02
CA GLU A 183 -0.05 3.06 -3.83
C GLU A 183 -1.38 2.41 -4.24
N TYR A 184 -1.92 1.52 -3.41
CA TYR A 184 -3.11 0.74 -3.73
C TYR A 184 -4.19 0.96 -2.67
N TYR A 185 -5.43 1.19 -3.13
CA TYR A 185 -6.54 1.52 -2.25
C TYR A 185 -7.87 0.94 -2.73
N ILE A 186 -8.78 0.74 -1.78
CA ILE A 186 -10.17 0.36 -2.03
C ILE A 186 -11.03 1.63 -2.00
N ASN A 187 -11.95 1.78 -2.97
CA ASN A 187 -12.97 2.83 -2.94
C ASN A 187 -14.28 2.29 -2.35
N LEU A 188 -14.54 2.64 -1.11
CA LEU A 188 -15.63 2.12 -0.29
C LEU A 188 -16.98 2.79 -0.57
N SER A 189 -16.99 3.89 -1.33
CA SER A 189 -18.21 4.61 -1.74
C SER A 189 -18.85 4.08 -3.03
N GLY A 190 -18.13 3.25 -3.78
CA GLY A 190 -18.57 2.74 -5.07
C GLY A 190 -19.63 1.64 -4.98
N LYS A 191 -20.25 1.32 -6.12
CA LYS A 191 -21.05 0.09 -6.28
C LYS A 191 -20.16 -1.17 -6.26
N LYS A 192 -18.88 -1.03 -6.62
CA LYS A 192 -17.88 -2.09 -6.65
C LYS A 192 -16.87 -1.88 -5.52
N LYS A 193 -17.29 -2.18 -4.28
CA LYS A 193 -16.51 -1.94 -3.06
C LYS A 193 -15.34 -2.91 -2.88
N GLU A 194 -15.28 -3.95 -3.72
CA GLU A 194 -14.20 -4.96 -3.74
C GLU A 194 -13.05 -4.54 -4.67
N ASN A 195 -13.32 -3.62 -5.61
CA ASN A 195 -12.32 -3.16 -6.56
C ASN A 195 -11.17 -2.43 -5.87
N ILE A 196 -9.96 -2.79 -6.28
CA ILE A 196 -8.71 -2.16 -5.84
C ILE A 196 -8.17 -1.32 -6.99
N TYR A 197 -7.82 -0.09 -6.65
CA TYR A 197 -7.26 0.91 -7.56
C TYR A 197 -5.80 1.14 -7.20
N SER A 198 -4.96 1.34 -8.20
CA SER A 198 -3.63 1.91 -7.97
C SER A 198 -3.67 3.41 -8.21
N ILE A 199 -2.87 4.16 -7.47
CA ILE A 199 -2.59 5.57 -7.67
C ILE A 199 -1.09 5.76 -7.79
N SER A 200 -0.65 6.27 -8.93
CA SER A 200 0.74 6.56 -9.19
C SER A 200 1.21 7.82 -8.45
N PRO A 201 2.53 8.04 -8.29
CA PRO A 201 3.06 9.25 -7.66
C PRO A 201 2.60 10.56 -8.30
N ASP A 202 2.26 10.54 -9.61
CA ASP A 202 1.69 11.69 -10.32
C ASP A 202 0.18 11.91 -10.06
N GLY A 203 -0.44 11.05 -9.24
CA GLY A 203 -1.83 11.16 -8.81
C GLY A 203 -2.85 10.50 -9.73
N LYS A 204 -2.44 9.80 -10.80
CA LYS A 204 -3.37 9.11 -11.70
C LYS A 204 -3.85 7.82 -11.07
N SER A 205 -5.18 7.66 -11.00
CA SER A 205 -5.81 6.44 -10.49
C SER A 205 -6.30 5.54 -11.62
N LYS A 206 -6.07 4.24 -11.51
CA LYS A 206 -6.54 3.20 -12.44
C LYS A 206 -7.06 1.98 -11.69
N LEU A 207 -8.02 1.27 -12.30
CA LEU A 207 -8.45 -0.03 -11.77
C LEU A 207 -7.28 -1.01 -11.87
N PHE A 208 -6.93 -1.65 -10.75
CA PHE A 208 -5.83 -2.60 -10.67
C PHE A 208 -6.32 -4.04 -10.54
N ALA A 209 -7.27 -4.29 -9.64
CA ALA A 209 -7.86 -5.61 -9.41
C ALA A 209 -9.36 -5.50 -9.07
N LYS A 210 -10.12 -6.58 -9.30
CA LYS A 210 -11.56 -6.63 -9.02
C LYS A 210 -11.87 -6.99 -7.57
N ASP A 211 -10.96 -7.71 -6.93
CA ASP A 211 -11.05 -8.15 -5.54
C ASP A 211 -9.65 -8.29 -4.93
N PHE A 212 -9.59 -8.59 -3.63
CA PHE A 212 -8.34 -8.69 -2.89
C PHE A 212 -7.49 -9.91 -3.31
N LEU A 213 -8.09 -11.02 -3.75
CA LEU A 213 -7.32 -12.19 -4.19
C LEU A 213 -6.62 -11.92 -5.52
N GLU A 214 -7.32 -11.32 -6.48
CA GLU A 214 -6.72 -10.88 -7.74
C GLU A 214 -5.64 -9.81 -7.50
N PHE A 215 -5.84 -8.93 -6.52
CA PHE A 215 -4.82 -7.97 -6.11
C PHE A 215 -3.54 -8.68 -5.63
N LEU A 216 -3.65 -9.66 -4.73
CA LEU A 216 -2.47 -10.39 -4.23
C LEU A 216 -1.69 -11.05 -5.36
N ASP A 217 -2.38 -11.67 -6.32
CA ASP A 217 -1.73 -12.28 -7.49
C ASP A 217 -0.90 -11.26 -8.28
N LYS A 218 -1.52 -10.15 -8.66
CA LYS A 218 -0.84 -9.09 -9.43
C LYS A 218 0.24 -8.38 -8.65
N PHE A 219 0.02 -8.17 -7.35
CA PHE A 219 0.95 -7.47 -6.48
C PHE A 219 2.22 -8.29 -6.25
N PHE A 220 2.09 -9.60 -6.02
CA PHE A 220 3.22 -10.51 -5.88
C PHE A 220 3.94 -10.78 -7.20
N GLU A 221 3.21 -10.86 -8.32
CA GLU A 221 3.82 -10.94 -9.66
C GLU A 221 4.65 -9.69 -9.99
N SER A 222 4.23 -8.52 -9.51
CA SER A 222 4.99 -7.27 -9.67
C SER A 222 6.31 -7.29 -8.88
N TYR A 223 6.33 -7.92 -7.71
CA TYR A 223 7.56 -8.15 -6.94
C TYR A 223 8.51 -9.09 -7.67
N GLU A 224 8.01 -10.22 -8.19
CA GLU A 224 8.85 -11.22 -8.86
C GLU A 224 9.54 -10.64 -10.10
N ARG A 225 8.85 -9.83 -10.91
CA ARG A 225 9.47 -9.14 -12.04
C ARG A 225 10.58 -8.17 -11.65
N LYS A 226 10.39 -7.42 -10.55
CA LYS A 226 11.40 -6.45 -10.10
C LYS A 226 12.71 -7.16 -9.74
N PHE A 227 12.62 -8.32 -9.10
CA PHE A 227 13.79 -9.15 -8.76
C PHE A 227 14.46 -9.75 -10.00
N GLU A 228 13.68 -10.18 -10.99
CA GLU A 228 14.25 -10.65 -12.27
C GLU A 228 15.03 -9.52 -12.96
N GLU A 229 14.45 -8.32 -13.09
CA GLU A 229 15.11 -7.17 -13.72
C GLU A 229 16.39 -6.73 -12.98
N GLU A 230 16.39 -6.73 -11.64
CA GLU A 230 17.58 -6.43 -10.83
C GLU A 230 18.66 -7.50 -10.97
N THR A 231 18.28 -8.79 -11.07
CA THR A 231 19.21 -9.91 -11.27
C THR A 231 19.88 -9.84 -12.64
N TYR A 232 19.10 -9.61 -13.71
CA TYR A 232 19.63 -9.47 -15.07
C TYR A 232 20.60 -8.29 -15.21
N GLN A 233 20.32 -7.14 -14.58
CA GLN A 233 21.26 -6.02 -14.59
C GLN A 233 22.56 -6.38 -13.84
N GLY A 234 22.49 -7.08 -12.71
CA GLY A 234 23.66 -7.51 -11.95
C GLY A 234 24.59 -8.46 -12.71
N GLU A 235 24.04 -9.36 -13.53
CA GLU A 235 24.82 -10.31 -14.34
C GLU A 235 25.54 -9.61 -15.52
N VAL A 236 24.88 -8.66 -16.19
CA VAL A 236 25.46 -7.91 -17.33
C VAL A 236 26.68 -7.09 -16.90
N TYR A 237 26.68 -6.50 -15.70
CA TYR A 237 27.83 -5.74 -15.19
C TYR A 237 29.00 -6.62 -14.73
N GLN A 238 28.79 -7.92 -14.47
CA GLN A 238 29.88 -8.83 -14.14
C GLN A 238 30.63 -9.33 -15.38
N GLU A 239 29.96 -9.47 -16.53
CA GLU A 239 30.62 -9.85 -17.78
C GLU A 239 31.50 -8.71 -18.33
N GLU A 240 31.04 -7.45 -18.31
CA GLU A 240 31.82 -6.31 -18.83
C GLU A 240 33.04 -5.90 -17.97
N GLY A 241 33.16 -6.43 -16.74
CA GLY A 241 34.30 -6.21 -15.85
C GLY A 241 35.44 -7.22 -16.00
N SER A 242 35.27 -8.25 -16.85
CA SER A 242 36.20 -9.38 -16.97
C SER A 242 37.08 -9.38 -18.23
N ASP A 243 36.95 -8.37 -19.10
CA ASP A 243 37.77 -8.19 -20.31
C ASP A 243 38.74 -7.00 -20.17
N SER A 244 39.58 -7.03 -19.13
CA SER A 244 40.76 -6.15 -19.08
C SER A 244 41.97 -6.89 -18.48
N ASP A 245 42.55 -7.76 -19.31
CA ASP A 245 43.96 -8.20 -19.22
C ASP A 245 44.75 -7.64 -20.43
#